data_AF-A0A409XC50-F1
#
_entry.id   AF-A0A409XC50-F1
#
_cell.length_a   1.000
_cell.length_b   1.000
_cell.length_c   1.000
_cell.angle_alpha   90.00
_cell.angle_beta   90.00
_cell.angle_gamma   90.00
#
_symmetry.space_group_name_H-M   'P 1'
#
loop_
_entity.id
_entity.type
_entity.pdbx_description
1 polymer ?
#
loop_
_entity_poly.entity_id
_entity_poly.type
_entity_poly.pdbx_seq_one_letter_code
_entity_poly.pdbx_strand_id
1 'polypeptide(L)'
;MVVVRGKGGMMETAGHEPFSLNLMPGAGLSDCECPERVWSPHNALSNSTKTQGPGSRHDILDDHFGFWNWLKYKNIGTTLVRKYKVAVAERNVQVEGHRGLSASLNQSVIQKWERMCLEWEQDLGFPKKKKNPYHVKDSHISEARVKKQLSNEEEARLKSGGIALNRTKIEEYHWIMMRCYRCRLKCLSKGVAAHATLTQEGNLTEQQNVLRARMRA
;
A
#
# COMPACT_ATOMS: atom_id res chain seq x y z
N MET A 1 9.66 -1.56 22.37
CA MET A 1 10.06 -1.14 21.01
C MET A 1 8.77 -0.81 20.27
N VAL A 2 8.51 0.48 20.05
CA VAL A 2 7.31 0.94 19.34
C VAL A 2 7.52 0.70 17.85
N VAL A 3 6.70 -0.16 17.26
CA VAL A 3 6.76 -0.43 15.81
C VAL A 3 6.14 0.76 15.10
N VAL A 4 6.90 1.42 14.23
CA VAL A 4 6.37 2.47 13.35
C VAL A 4 5.52 1.78 12.28
N ARG A 5 4.20 1.85 12.40
CA ARG A 5 3.25 1.27 11.44
C ARG A 5 2.72 2.37 10.52
N GLY A 6 2.97 2.24 9.22
CA GLY A 6 2.51 3.18 8.20
C GLY A 6 1.17 2.75 7.60
N LYS A 7 0.35 3.72 7.16
CA LYS A 7 -0.84 3.45 6.33
C LYS A 7 -0.41 2.88 4.97
N GLY A 8 -0.84 1.66 4.65
CA GLY A 8 -0.95 1.19 3.27
C GLY A 8 -2.09 1.94 2.57
N GLY A 9 -1.80 2.58 1.44
CA GLY A 9 -2.63 3.63 0.84
C GLY A 9 -3.88 3.18 0.09
N MET A 10 -4.79 2.45 0.74
CA MET A 10 -5.97 1.90 0.04
C MET A 10 -7.33 2.25 0.66
N MET A 11 -7.39 2.99 1.78
CA MET A 11 -8.66 3.43 2.36
C MET A 11 -8.57 4.89 2.86
N GLU A 12 -9.15 5.81 2.09
CA GLU A 12 -9.19 7.25 2.35
C GLU A 12 -10.47 7.72 3.07
N THR A 13 -11.26 6.79 3.64
CA THR A 13 -12.50 7.13 4.34
C THR A 13 -12.22 7.53 5.78
N ALA A 14 -12.73 8.70 6.20
CA ALA A 14 -12.50 9.26 7.53
C ALA A 14 -12.98 8.30 8.66
N GLY A 15 -12.12 8.02 9.64
CA GLY A 15 -12.47 7.20 10.80
C GLY A 15 -12.31 5.68 10.62
N HIS A 16 -11.76 5.23 9.49
CA HIS A 16 -11.48 3.80 9.24
C HIS A 16 -10.14 3.33 9.82
N GLU A 17 -9.27 4.24 10.28
CA GLU A 17 -7.97 3.87 10.82
C GLU A 17 -8.02 2.86 11.96
N PRO A 18 -8.95 2.95 12.94
CA PRO A 18 -9.04 1.98 14.03
C PRO A 18 -9.34 0.55 13.56
N PHE A 19 -9.89 0.40 12.35
CA PHE A 19 -10.27 -0.88 11.75
C PHE A 19 -9.15 -1.47 10.88
N SER A 20 -8.03 -0.77 10.71
CA SER A 20 -6.92 -1.24 9.89
C SER A 20 -6.18 -2.39 10.57
N LEU A 21 -6.08 -3.53 9.88
CA LEU A 21 -5.27 -4.68 10.33
C LEU A 21 -3.82 -4.26 10.61
N ASN A 22 -3.28 -3.33 9.82
CA ASN A 22 -1.91 -2.83 9.98
C ASN A 22 -1.69 -2.10 11.32
N LEU A 23 -2.74 -1.62 11.99
CA LEU A 23 -2.63 -0.97 13.29
C LEU A 23 -2.89 -1.93 14.47
N MET A 24 -3.24 -3.19 14.20
CA MET A 24 -3.49 -4.20 15.23
C MET A 24 -2.18 -4.71 15.84
N PRO A 25 -2.02 -4.68 17.18
CA PRO A 25 -0.85 -5.27 17.84
C PRO A 25 -0.63 -6.73 17.45
N GLY A 26 0.61 -7.08 17.10
CA GLY A 26 0.97 -8.44 16.67
C GLY A 26 0.67 -8.75 15.21
N ALA A 27 -0.14 -7.95 14.52
CA ALA A 27 -0.28 -8.06 13.07
C ALA A 27 0.99 -7.51 12.40
N GLY A 28 1.64 -8.37 11.61
CA GLY A 28 2.71 -7.95 10.70
C GLY A 28 2.15 -7.29 9.44
N LEU A 29 3.03 -6.77 8.59
CA LEU A 29 2.65 -6.35 7.26
C LEU A 29 2.22 -7.59 6.46
N SER A 30 0.93 -7.67 6.15
CA SER A 30 0.34 -8.77 5.40
C SER A 30 -0.27 -8.22 4.13
N ASP A 31 -0.05 -8.92 3.02
CA ASP A 31 -0.73 -8.65 1.75
C ASP A 31 -2.22 -9.04 1.80
N CYS A 32 -2.60 -9.93 2.73
CA CYS A 32 -3.95 -10.49 2.85
C CYS A 32 -4.43 -11.23 1.58
N GLU A 33 -3.50 -11.56 0.66
CA GLU A 33 -3.74 -12.20 -0.63
C GLU A 33 -3.78 -13.74 -0.53
N CYS A 34 -3.53 -14.29 0.66
CA CYS A 34 -3.46 -15.73 0.85
C CYS A 34 -4.76 -16.46 0.43
N PRO A 35 -5.98 -15.97 0.74
CA PRO A 35 -7.21 -16.55 0.24
C PRO A 35 -7.30 -16.51 -1.29
N GLU A 36 -6.83 -15.43 -1.92
CA GLU A 36 -6.87 -15.25 -3.37
C GLU A 36 -5.93 -16.19 -4.13
N ARG A 37 -4.72 -16.42 -3.59
CA ARG A 37 -3.78 -17.40 -4.15
C ARG A 37 -4.32 -18.83 -4.15
N VAL A 38 -5.22 -19.16 -3.22
CA VAL A 38 -5.88 -20.47 -3.22
C VAL A 38 -6.83 -20.59 -4.41
N TRP A 39 -7.52 -19.52 -4.82
CA TRP A 39 -8.46 -19.59 -5.94
C TRP A 39 -7.79 -19.79 -7.29
N SER A 40 -6.58 -19.23 -7.49
CA SER A 40 -5.87 -19.34 -8.77
C SER A 40 -5.70 -20.78 -9.29
N PRO A 41 -5.21 -21.75 -8.50
CA PRO A 41 -5.19 -23.16 -8.88
C PRO A 41 -6.57 -23.79 -9.16
N HIS A 42 -7.63 -23.32 -8.51
CA HIS A 42 -8.98 -23.86 -8.66
C HIS A 42 -9.69 -23.36 -9.93
N ASN A 43 -9.17 -22.33 -10.60
CA ASN A 43 -9.72 -21.87 -11.88
C ASN A 43 -9.71 -22.97 -12.95
N ALA A 44 -8.66 -23.78 -13.01
CA ALA A 44 -8.58 -24.93 -13.92
C ALA A 44 -9.63 -26.00 -13.57
N LEU A 45 -9.84 -26.24 -12.27
CA LEU A 45 -10.82 -27.19 -11.77
C LEU A 45 -12.25 -26.81 -12.18
N SER A 46 -12.58 -25.52 -12.10
CA SER A 46 -13.89 -25.00 -12.53
C SER A 46 -14.19 -25.33 -14.00
N ASN A 47 -13.20 -25.13 -14.88
CA ASN A 47 -13.34 -25.46 -16.31
C ASN A 47 -13.50 -26.96 -16.56
N SER A 48 -12.77 -27.81 -15.81
CA SER A 48 -12.82 -29.27 -15.97
C SER A 48 -14.13 -29.90 -15.49
N THR A 49 -14.82 -29.27 -14.54
CA THR A 49 -16.05 -29.78 -13.93
C THR A 49 -17.32 -29.20 -14.53
N LYS A 50 -17.22 -28.29 -15.51
CA LYS A 50 -18.36 -27.54 -16.07
C LYS A 50 -19.42 -28.41 -16.77
N THR A 51 -19.03 -29.56 -17.31
CA THR A 51 -19.92 -30.49 -18.04
C THR A 51 -20.47 -31.60 -17.17
N GLN A 52 -20.08 -31.64 -15.89
CA GLN A 52 -20.50 -32.69 -14.98
C GLN A 52 -21.88 -32.40 -14.39
N GLY A 53 -22.59 -33.45 -13.98
CA GLY A 53 -23.85 -33.30 -13.25
C GLY A 53 -23.64 -32.58 -11.91
N PRO A 54 -24.67 -31.92 -11.36
CA PRO A 54 -24.54 -31.08 -10.17
C PRO A 54 -24.02 -31.84 -8.94
N GLY A 55 -24.46 -33.10 -8.74
CA GLY A 55 -23.98 -33.96 -7.65
C GLY A 55 -22.50 -34.34 -7.83
N SER A 56 -22.16 -34.95 -8.98
CA SER A 56 -20.78 -35.36 -9.24
C SER A 56 -19.81 -34.17 -9.27
N ARG A 57 -20.26 -33.00 -9.73
CA ARG A 57 -19.48 -31.75 -9.67
C ARG A 57 -19.18 -31.35 -8.22
N HIS A 58 -20.17 -31.41 -7.33
CA HIS A 58 -19.96 -31.10 -5.91
C HIS A 58 -18.97 -32.06 -5.26
N ASP A 59 -19.11 -33.36 -5.48
CA ASP A 59 -18.23 -34.37 -4.91
C ASP A 59 -16.77 -34.15 -5.35
N ILE A 60 -16.54 -33.89 -6.64
CA ILE A 60 -15.19 -33.61 -7.15
C ILE A 60 -14.61 -32.31 -6.58
N LEU A 61 -15.42 -31.26 -6.46
CA LEU A 61 -14.95 -30.00 -5.86
C LEU A 61 -14.56 -30.21 -4.39
N ASP A 62 -15.35 -30.96 -3.63
CA ASP A 62 -15.08 -31.24 -2.22
C ASP A 62 -13.81 -32.06 -2.04
N ASP A 63 -13.60 -33.12 -2.83
CA ASP A 63 -12.38 -33.93 -2.82
C ASP A 63 -11.12 -33.08 -3.10
N HIS A 64 -11.20 -32.19 -4.08
CA HIS A 64 -10.10 -31.27 -4.41
C HIS A 64 -9.82 -30.27 -3.29
N PHE A 65 -10.86 -29.69 -2.67
CA PHE A 65 -10.68 -28.80 -1.52
C PHE A 65 -10.12 -29.55 -0.31
N GLY A 66 -10.56 -30.79 -0.08
CA GLY A 66 -10.01 -31.69 0.93
C GLY A 66 -8.52 -31.95 0.73
N PHE A 67 -8.11 -32.27 -0.50
CA PHE A 67 -6.70 -32.44 -0.86
C PHE A 67 -5.87 -31.17 -0.64
N TRP A 68 -6.41 -30.00 -1.02
CA TRP A 68 -5.76 -28.71 -0.77
C TRP A 68 -5.59 -28.40 0.72
N ASN A 69 -6.60 -28.71 1.53
CA ASN A 69 -6.52 -28.57 2.99
C ASN A 69 -5.42 -29.48 3.56
N TRP A 70 -5.34 -30.73 3.11
CA TRP A 70 -4.26 -31.64 3.50
C TRP A 70 -2.87 -31.12 3.10
N LEU A 71 -2.71 -30.64 1.87
CA LEU A 71 -1.46 -30.02 1.41
C LEU A 71 -1.09 -28.79 2.26
N LYS A 72 -2.07 -27.96 2.63
CA LYS A 72 -1.85 -26.81 3.50
C LYS A 72 -1.33 -27.27 4.86
N TYR A 73 -1.96 -28.25 5.50
CA TYR A 73 -1.52 -28.79 6.79
C TYR A 73 -0.12 -29.39 6.73
N LYS A 74 0.17 -30.19 5.70
CA LYS A 74 1.49 -30.79 5.49
C LYS A 74 2.59 -29.72 5.33
N ASN A 75 2.31 -28.65 4.58
CA ASN A 75 3.30 -27.64 4.21
C ASN A 75 3.33 -26.42 5.14
N ILE A 76 2.48 -26.36 6.17
CA ILE A 76 2.41 -25.17 7.03
C ILE A 76 3.71 -24.98 7.81
N GLY A 77 4.32 -26.04 8.32
CA GLY A 77 5.56 -25.97 9.09
C GLY A 77 6.72 -25.41 8.26
N THR A 78 6.96 -25.97 7.07
CA THR A 78 8.02 -25.49 6.16
C THR A 78 7.79 -24.05 5.70
N THR A 79 6.52 -23.70 5.44
CA THR A 79 6.14 -22.33 5.07
C THR A 79 6.39 -21.34 6.21
N LEU A 80 5.98 -21.68 7.43
CA LEU A 80 6.17 -20.83 8.61
C LEU A 80 7.64 -20.64 8.94
N VAL A 81 8.46 -21.69 8.89
CA VAL A 81 9.91 -21.58 9.11
C VAL A 81 10.56 -20.66 8.08
N ARG A 82 10.19 -20.79 6.80
CA ARG A 82 10.69 -19.89 5.74
C ARG A 82 10.29 -18.44 6.00
N LYS A 83 9.01 -18.20 6.28
CA LYS A 83 8.50 -16.86 6.58
C LYS A 83 9.14 -16.26 7.84
N TYR A 84 9.36 -17.08 8.87
CA TYR A 84 10.00 -16.66 10.11
C TYR A 84 11.44 -16.18 9.86
N LYS A 85 12.23 -16.90 9.05
CA LYS A 85 13.60 -16.47 8.70
C LYS A 85 13.61 -15.11 8.01
N VAL A 86 12.69 -14.88 7.07
CA VAL A 86 12.53 -13.59 6.40
C VAL A 86 12.12 -12.51 7.41
N ALA A 87 11.12 -12.79 8.24
CA ALA A 87 10.63 -11.85 9.25
C ALA A 87 11.72 -11.45 10.27
N VAL A 88 12.59 -12.38 10.66
CA VAL A 88 13.73 -12.08 11.55
C VAL A 88 14.75 -11.16 10.84
N ALA A 89 15.06 -11.43 9.58
CA ALA A 89 15.97 -10.57 8.80
C ALA A 89 15.40 -9.15 8.65
N GLU A 90 14.14 -9.03 8.26
CA GLU A 90 13.46 -7.73 8.12
C GLU A 90 13.33 -6.99 9.46
N ARG A 91 13.01 -7.72 10.54
CA ARG A 91 13.00 -7.16 11.89
C ARG A 91 14.34 -6.53 12.23
N ASN A 92 15.46 -7.20 11.95
CA ASN A 92 16.78 -6.67 12.28
C ASN A 92 17.06 -5.36 11.52
N VAL A 93 16.69 -5.28 10.24
CA VAL A 93 16.79 -4.04 9.46
C VAL A 93 15.93 -2.92 10.06
N GLN A 94 14.68 -3.24 10.44
CA GLN A 94 13.77 -2.27 11.05
C GLN A 94 14.25 -1.81 12.44
N VAL A 95 14.86 -2.70 13.23
CA VAL A 95 15.45 -2.38 14.54
C VAL A 95 16.58 -1.37 14.38
N GLU A 96 17.52 -1.62 13.47
CA GLU A 96 18.64 -0.71 13.24
C GLU A 96 18.18 0.61 12.64
N GLY A 97 17.22 0.58 11.70
CA GLY A 97 16.60 1.80 11.17
C GLY A 97 15.91 2.63 12.27
N HIS A 98 15.15 1.98 13.16
CA HIS A 98 14.51 2.64 14.30
C HIS A 98 15.54 3.22 15.26
N ARG A 99 16.62 2.48 15.55
CA ARG A 99 17.71 2.93 16.43
C ARG A 99 18.40 4.17 15.85
N GLY A 100 18.76 4.15 14.58
CA GLY A 100 19.39 5.28 13.90
C GLY A 100 18.50 6.52 13.88
N LEU A 101 17.20 6.34 13.59
CA LEU A 101 16.23 7.44 13.64
C LEU A 101 16.04 7.98 15.06
N SER A 102 15.97 7.10 16.06
CA SER A 102 15.80 7.53 17.46
C SER A 102 17.02 8.31 17.95
N ALA A 103 18.23 7.92 17.53
CA ALA A 103 19.46 8.59 17.93
C ALA A 103 19.60 10.01 17.36
N SER A 104 18.95 10.32 16.23
CA SER A 104 18.98 11.66 15.62
C SER A 104 17.91 12.61 16.13
N LEU A 105 16.95 12.12 16.94
CA LEU A 105 15.81 12.88 17.44
C LEU A 105 15.99 13.28 18.90
N ASN A 106 15.34 14.38 19.28
CA ASN A 106 15.32 14.85 20.67
C ASN A 106 14.58 13.85 21.56
N GLN A 107 15.19 13.50 22.70
CA GLN A 107 14.63 12.52 23.66
C GLN A 107 13.22 12.87 24.14
N SER A 108 12.91 14.17 24.30
CA SER A 108 11.59 14.65 24.72
C SER A 108 10.49 14.32 23.70
N VAL A 109 10.82 14.38 22.41
CA VAL A 109 9.91 14.04 21.32
C VAL A 109 9.65 12.53 21.30
N ILE A 110 10.70 11.73 21.47
CA ILE A 110 10.62 10.27 21.52
C ILE A 110 9.70 9.82 22.66
N GLN A 111 9.94 10.30 23.88
CA GLN A 111 9.13 9.95 25.05
C GLN A 111 7.66 10.35 24.89
N LYS A 112 7.39 11.51 24.26
CA LYS A 112 6.02 11.95 23.97
C LYS A 112 5.36 11.00 22.97
N TRP A 113 6.07 10.61 21.92
CA TRP A 113 5.57 9.70 20.90
C TRP A 113 5.31 8.29 21.45
N GLU A 114 6.26 7.72 22.20
CA GLU A 114 6.11 6.41 22.83
C GLU A 114 4.89 6.36 23.75
N ARG A 115 4.67 7.43 24.53
CA ARG A 115 3.48 7.57 25.38
C ARG A 115 2.18 7.58 24.56
N MET A 116 2.14 8.33 23.46
CA MET A 116 0.98 8.35 22.57
C MET A 116 0.68 6.97 21.98
N CYS A 117 1.71 6.23 21.56
CA CYS A 117 1.57 4.86 21.07
C CYS A 117 1.06 3.90 22.14
N LEU A 118 1.61 3.96 23.35
CA LEU A 118 1.17 3.12 24.47
C LEU A 118 -0.29 3.41 24.87
N GLU A 119 -0.66 4.68 25.00
CA GLU A 119 -2.05 5.07 25.31
C GLU A 119 -3.03 4.59 24.23
N TRP A 120 -2.63 4.65 22.96
CA TRP A 120 -3.44 4.16 21.86
C TRP A 120 -3.57 2.63 21.87
N GLU A 121 -2.49 1.89 22.14
CA GLU A 121 -2.52 0.42 22.16
C GLU A 121 -3.30 -0.11 23.37
N GLN A 122 -3.19 0.53 24.53
CA GLN A 122 -3.91 0.16 25.76
C GLN A 122 -5.41 0.48 25.74
N ASP A 123 -5.87 1.31 24.80
CA ASP A 123 -7.29 1.59 24.63
C ASP A 123 -8.01 0.35 24.07
N LEU A 124 -8.60 -0.45 24.95
CA LEU A 124 -9.38 -1.65 24.59
C LEU A 124 -10.77 -1.31 24.04
N GLY A 125 -11.17 -0.04 24.04
CA GLY A 125 -12.45 0.40 23.50
C GLY A 125 -12.49 0.29 21.98
N PHE A 126 -13.65 -0.12 21.46
CA PHE A 126 -13.92 -0.11 20.02
C PHE A 126 -15.22 0.68 19.73
N PRO A 127 -15.16 1.80 18.99
CA PRO A 127 -13.97 2.45 18.42
C PRO A 127 -13.01 3.01 19.50
N LYS A 128 -11.71 3.07 19.19
CA LYS A 128 -10.70 3.68 20.09
C LYS A 128 -11.02 5.16 20.31
N LYS A 129 -11.01 5.60 21.57
CA LYS A 129 -11.26 6.99 22.00
C LYS A 129 -9.99 7.83 21.99
N LYS A 130 -8.83 7.21 22.23
CA LYS A 130 -7.55 7.90 22.23
C LYS A 130 -7.17 8.39 20.83
N LYS A 131 -6.34 9.43 20.74
CA LYS A 131 -5.91 9.97 19.44
C LYS A 131 -4.99 8.98 18.74
N ASN A 132 -5.27 8.68 17.47
CA ASN A 132 -4.40 7.83 16.65
C ASN A 132 -3.04 8.52 16.38
N PRO A 133 -1.92 7.98 16.88
CA PRO A 133 -0.59 8.53 16.60
C PRO A 133 -0.17 8.33 15.14
N TYR A 134 -0.65 7.27 14.47
CA TYR A 134 -0.26 6.91 13.10
C TYR A 134 -1.05 7.69 12.03
N HIS A 135 -2.01 8.51 12.43
CA HIS A 135 -2.76 9.35 11.50
C HIS A 135 -1.93 10.58 11.12
N VAL A 136 -1.36 10.55 9.92
CA VAL A 136 -0.78 11.74 9.28
C VAL A 136 -1.91 12.54 8.66
N LYS A 137 -2.02 13.83 9.01
CA LYS A 137 -2.90 14.75 8.28
C LYS A 137 -2.24 15.01 6.94
N ASP A 138 -2.87 14.58 5.86
CA ASP A 138 -2.35 14.86 4.52
C ASP A 138 -2.36 16.37 4.28
N SER A 139 -1.17 16.97 4.27
CA SER A 139 -0.99 18.32 3.75
C SER A 139 -0.87 18.20 2.24
N HIS A 140 -2.00 18.18 1.55
CA HIS A 140 -1.99 18.32 0.09
C HIS A 140 -1.57 19.75 -0.24
N ILE A 141 -0.35 19.91 -0.76
CA ILE A 141 0.04 21.13 -1.46
C ILE A 141 -0.40 20.95 -2.90
N SER A 142 -1.28 21.83 -3.38
CA SER A 142 -1.73 21.77 -4.77
C SER A 142 -0.55 21.89 -5.73
N GLU A 143 -0.64 21.20 -6.87
CA GLU A 143 0.41 21.24 -7.91
C GLU A 143 0.73 22.69 -8.32
N ALA A 144 -0.31 23.54 -8.41
CA ALA A 144 -0.16 24.96 -8.73
C ALA A 144 0.63 25.72 -7.67
N ARG A 145 0.46 25.39 -6.38
CA ARG A 145 1.21 26.00 -5.28
C ARG A 145 2.67 25.56 -5.27
N VAL A 146 2.95 24.29 -5.56
CA VAL A 146 4.32 23.79 -5.74
C VAL A 146 5.01 24.51 -6.90
N LYS A 147 4.34 24.63 -8.05
CA LYS A 147 4.86 25.38 -9.22
C LYS A 147 5.19 26.83 -8.89
N LYS A 148 4.26 27.53 -8.23
CA LYS A 148 4.49 28.91 -7.82
C LYS A 148 5.69 29.04 -6.89
N GLN A 149 5.85 28.11 -5.95
CA GLN A 149 6.98 28.11 -5.04
C GLN A 149 8.31 27.89 -5.78
N LEU A 150 8.37 26.90 -6.67
CA LEU A 150 9.57 26.62 -7.48
C LEU A 150 9.94 27.79 -8.40
N SER A 151 8.95 28.42 -9.06
CA SER A 151 9.18 29.61 -9.89
C SER A 151 9.72 30.79 -9.07
N ASN A 152 9.19 31.01 -7.86
CA ASN A 152 9.68 32.08 -6.98
C ASN A 152 11.12 31.82 -6.50
N GLU A 153 11.45 30.56 -6.18
CA GLU A 153 12.81 30.17 -5.79
C GLU A 153 13.82 30.35 -6.93
N GLU A 154 13.42 30.06 -8.17
CA GLU A 154 14.23 30.28 -9.36
C GLU A 154 14.46 31.78 -9.62
N GLU A 155 13.42 32.61 -9.52
CA GLU A 155 13.56 34.07 -9.62
C GLU A 155 14.49 34.66 -8.55
N ALA A 156 14.41 34.18 -7.32
CA ALA A 156 15.28 34.63 -6.24
C ALA A 156 16.76 34.29 -6.54
N ARG A 157 17.03 33.10 -7.09
CA ARG A 157 18.38 32.68 -7.50
C ARG A 157 18.93 33.53 -8.64
N LEU A 158 18.10 33.83 -9.64
CA LEU A 158 18.48 34.71 -10.76
C LEU A 158 18.79 36.13 -10.26
N LYS A 159 17.99 36.66 -9.32
CA LYS A 159 18.23 37.97 -8.68
C LYS A 159 19.53 38.01 -7.89
N SER A 160 19.94 36.90 -7.28
CA SER A 160 21.24 36.78 -6.59
C SER A 160 22.45 36.54 -7.51
N GLY A 161 22.27 36.61 -8.84
CA GLY A 161 23.34 36.40 -9.82
C GLY A 161 23.65 34.94 -10.14
N GLY A 162 22.77 34.01 -9.76
CA GLY A 162 22.90 32.59 -10.10
C GLY A 162 22.58 32.32 -11.57
N ILE A 163 23.23 31.30 -12.15
CA ILE A 163 22.98 30.84 -13.51
C ILE A 163 21.92 29.73 -13.48
N ALA A 164 21.02 29.73 -14.46
CA ALA A 164 20.10 28.61 -14.65
C ALA A 164 20.89 27.34 -15.01
N LEU A 165 20.91 26.35 -14.09
CA LEU A 165 21.73 25.14 -14.23
C LEU A 165 21.26 24.22 -15.37
N ASN A 166 19.97 24.24 -15.70
CA ASN A 166 19.37 23.39 -16.73
C ASN A 166 18.55 24.23 -17.72
N ARG A 167 18.61 23.87 -19.01
CA ARG A 167 17.81 24.51 -20.08
C ARG A 167 16.31 24.29 -19.90
N THR A 168 15.93 23.17 -19.29
CA THR A 168 14.56 22.81 -18.94
C THR A 168 14.40 22.97 -17.45
N LYS A 169 13.34 23.66 -17.03
CA LYS A 169 13.11 23.89 -15.61
C LYS A 169 12.72 22.58 -14.92
N ILE A 170 13.07 22.42 -13.64
CA ILE A 170 12.72 21.21 -12.86
C ILE A 170 11.19 20.99 -12.82
N GLU A 171 10.42 22.09 -12.81
CA GLU A 171 8.97 22.10 -12.93
C GLU A 171 8.45 21.52 -14.26
N GLU A 172 9.13 21.81 -15.38
CA GLU A 172 8.80 21.22 -16.68
C GLU A 172 9.13 19.73 -16.72
N TYR A 173 10.25 19.30 -16.13
CA TYR A 173 10.62 17.88 -16.08
C TYR A 173 9.60 17.05 -15.30
N HIS A 174 9.19 17.54 -14.12
CA HIS A 174 8.18 16.86 -13.31
C HIS A 174 6.84 16.78 -14.06
N TRP A 175 6.48 17.83 -14.80
CA TRP A 175 5.27 17.88 -15.61
C TRP A 175 5.32 16.96 -16.84
N ILE A 176 6.46 16.90 -17.53
CA ILE A 176 6.71 15.97 -18.64
C ILE A 176 6.59 14.53 -18.12
N MET A 177 7.20 14.20 -16.98
CA MET A 177 7.08 12.88 -16.37
C MET A 177 5.64 12.51 -16.02
N MET A 178 4.88 13.42 -15.40
CA MET A 178 3.45 13.21 -15.11
C MET A 178 2.62 13.05 -16.40
N ARG A 179 2.90 13.85 -17.43
CA ARG A 179 2.23 13.78 -18.73
C ARG A 179 2.56 12.48 -19.46
N CYS A 180 3.81 12.02 -19.44
CA CYS A 180 4.23 10.73 -19.95
C CYS A 180 3.52 9.58 -19.21
N TYR A 181 3.41 9.66 -17.87
CA TYR A 181 2.66 8.69 -17.08
C TYR A 181 1.17 8.66 -17.47
N ARG A 182 0.55 9.83 -17.66
CA ARG A 182 -0.84 9.96 -18.14
C ARG A 182 -1.04 9.42 -19.56
N CYS A 183 -0.11 9.70 -20.47
CA CYS A 183 -0.12 9.16 -21.83
C CYS A 183 0.04 7.63 -21.81
N ARG A 184 0.94 7.10 -20.98
CA ARG A 184 1.11 5.66 -20.78
C ARG A 184 -0.18 5.00 -20.28
N LEU A 185 -0.86 5.59 -19.29
CA LEU A 185 -2.17 5.10 -18.83
C LEU A 185 -3.24 5.16 -19.92
N LYS A 186 -3.25 6.19 -20.77
CA LYS A 186 -4.14 6.27 -21.95
C LYS A 186 -3.80 5.23 -23.04
N CYS A 187 -2.53 4.90 -23.23
CA CYS A 187 -2.12 3.86 -24.16
C CYS A 187 -2.49 2.48 -23.63
N LEU A 188 -2.25 2.23 -22.33
CA LEU A 188 -2.69 1.03 -21.64
C LEU A 188 -4.22 0.89 -21.71
N SER A 189 -4.98 1.96 -21.50
CA SER A 189 -6.45 1.92 -21.63
C SER A 189 -6.92 1.55 -23.02
N LYS A 190 -6.22 2.00 -24.07
CA LYS A 190 -6.55 1.66 -25.45
C LYS A 190 -6.15 0.22 -25.81
N GLY A 191 -5.10 -0.33 -25.21
CA GLY A 191 -4.66 -1.72 -25.43
C GLY A 191 -5.48 -2.76 -24.67
N VAL A 192 -6.03 -2.39 -23.51
CA VAL A 192 -6.95 -3.20 -22.68
C VAL A 192 -8.27 -3.48 -23.43
N ALA A 193 -8.73 -2.58 -24.29
CA ALA A 193 -9.99 -2.71 -25.02
C ALA A 193 -10.07 -3.89 -26.02
N ALA A 194 -8.95 -4.57 -26.33
CA ALA A 194 -8.96 -5.70 -27.28
C ALA A 194 -9.29 -7.06 -26.62
N HIS A 195 -8.87 -7.30 -25.35
CA HIS A 195 -9.02 -8.61 -24.68
C HIS A 195 -9.09 -8.54 -23.13
N ALA A 196 -9.44 -7.40 -22.53
CA ALA A 196 -9.40 -7.27 -21.08
C ALA A 196 -10.58 -7.91 -20.35
N THR A 197 -10.26 -8.44 -19.16
CA THR A 197 -11.25 -8.93 -18.21
C THR A 197 -11.88 -7.76 -17.44
N LEU A 198 -13.13 -7.90 -16.99
CA LEU A 198 -13.85 -6.86 -16.22
C LEU A 198 -13.05 -6.32 -15.03
N THR A 199 -12.22 -7.15 -14.40
CA THR A 199 -11.32 -6.77 -13.30
C THR A 199 -10.20 -5.84 -13.76
N GLN A 200 -9.65 -6.04 -14.96
CA GLN A 200 -8.60 -5.19 -15.54
C GLN A 200 -9.16 -3.83 -15.96
N GLU A 201 -10.39 -3.80 -16.48
CA GLU A 201 -11.09 -2.55 -16.78
C GLU A 201 -11.39 -1.76 -15.49
N GLY A 202 -11.88 -2.44 -14.44
CA GLY A 202 -12.13 -1.84 -13.13
C GLY A 202 -10.87 -1.19 -12.52
N ASN A 203 -9.76 -1.92 -12.48
CA ASN A 203 -8.48 -1.41 -11.98
C ASN A 203 -7.99 -0.18 -12.76
N LEU A 204 -8.17 -0.18 -14.08
CA LEU A 204 -7.77 0.93 -14.94
C LEU A 204 -8.65 2.16 -14.71
N THR A 205 -9.96 1.98 -14.55
CA THR A 205 -10.89 3.06 -14.22
C THR A 205 -10.59 3.65 -12.84
N GLU A 206 -10.27 2.81 -11.86
CA GLU A 206 -9.86 3.23 -10.53
C GLU A 206 -8.55 4.05 -10.58
N GLN A 207 -7.53 3.58 -11.30
CA GLN A 207 -6.29 4.33 -11.53
C GLN A 207 -6.53 5.68 -12.22
N GLN A 208 -7.46 5.75 -13.18
CA GLN A 208 -7.85 7.01 -13.83
C GLN A 208 -8.54 7.96 -12.85
N ASN A 209 -9.38 7.45 -11.97
CA ASN A 209 -10.10 8.25 -10.98
C ASN A 209 -9.16 8.78 -9.89
N VAL A 210 -8.25 7.95 -9.38
CA VAL A 210 -7.19 8.36 -8.45
C VAL A 210 -6.31 9.46 -9.06
N LEU A 211 -5.93 9.33 -10.32
CA LEU A 211 -5.16 10.37 -11.02
C LEU A 211 -5.96 11.67 -11.17
N ARG A 212 -7.26 11.58 -11.51
CA ARG A 212 -8.13 12.76 -11.62
C ARG A 212 -8.34 13.47 -10.28
N ALA A 213 -8.48 12.71 -9.19
CA ALA A 213 -8.61 13.27 -7.85
C ALA A 213 -7.33 14.00 -7.45
N ARG A 214 -6.16 13.41 -7.69
CA ARG A 214 -4.85 14.01 -7.39
C ARG A 214 -4.51 15.26 -8.21
N MET A 215 -5.06 15.40 -9.42
CA MET A 215 -4.89 16.61 -10.24
C MET A 215 -5.85 17.76 -9.87
N ARG A 216 -6.95 17.46 -9.17
CA ARG A 216 -7.91 18.49 -8.69
C ARG A 216 -7.55 19.05 -7.32
N ALA A 217 -6.74 18.32 -6.54
CA ALA A 217 -6.19 18.75 -5.26
C ALA A 217 -4.93 19.62 -5.45
#